data_AF-A0A1J4W2M5-F1
#
_entry.id   AF-A0A1J4W2M5-F1
#
_cell.length_a   1.000
_cell.length_b   1.000
_cell.length_c   1.000
_cell.angle_alpha   90.00
_cell.angle_beta   90.00
_cell.angle_gamma   90.00
#
_symmetry.space_group_name_H-M   'P 1'
#
loop_
_entity.id
_entity.type
_entity.pdbx_description
1 polymer ?
#
loop_
_entity_poly.entity_id
_entity_poly.type
_entity_poly.pdbx_seq_one_letter_code
_entity_poly.pdbx_strand_id
1 'polypeptide(L)'
;MEVGRICQKIMGREKGKYCVIIEKIDTNFVIIDGYVKKRKCNVNHLKILDKNLELDKKISKEDIIKKLEKEGFKQKETVKIKEKFKKVTKDKKKNERKK
;
A
#
# COMPACT_ATOMS: atom_id res chain seq x y z
N MET A 1 2.96 -6.72 9.79
CA MET A 1 1.97 -5.99 8.98
C MET A 1 0.90 -5.52 9.92
N GLU A 2 0.78 -4.20 10.07
CA GLU A 2 -0.04 -3.55 11.10
C GLU A 2 -1.30 -2.96 10.46
N VAL A 3 -2.36 -2.86 11.26
CA VAL A 3 -3.61 -2.22 10.87
C VAL A 3 -3.37 -0.72 10.70
N GLY A 4 -4.06 -0.09 9.75
CA GLY A 4 -3.89 1.35 9.47
C GLY A 4 -2.84 1.69 8.43
N ARG A 5 -1.98 0.74 8.04
CA ARG A 5 -0.95 1.01 7.05
C ARG A 5 -1.53 1.25 5.66
N ILE A 6 -1.03 2.29 5.00
CA ILE A 6 -1.38 2.60 3.63
C ILE A 6 -0.60 1.69 2.70
N CYS A 7 -1.30 1.14 1.72
CA CYS A 7 -0.77 0.19 0.75
C CYS A 7 -1.19 0.60 -0.66
N GLN A 8 -0.34 0.29 -1.63
CA GLN A 8 -0.69 0.34 -3.04
C GLN A 8 -0.80 -1.08 -3.59
N LYS A 9 -1.85 -1.35 -4.35
CA LYS A 9 -2.02 -2.64 -4.99
C LYS A 9 -1.13 -2.73 -6.23
N ILE A 10 -0.22 -3.69 -6.26
CA ILE A 10 0.73 -3.88 -7.37
C ILE A 10 0.17 -4.76 -8.50
N MET A 11 -0.81 -5.62 -8.21
CA MET A 11 -1.33 -6.62 -9.15
C MET A 11 -2.86 -6.79 -9.10
N GLY A 12 -3.44 -7.14 -10.26
CA GLY A 12 -4.86 -7.42 -10.46
C GLY A 12 -5.70 -6.24 -10.99
N ARG A 13 -7.03 -6.39 -10.99
CA ARG A 13 -8.00 -5.42 -11.56
C ARG A 13 -7.94 -4.00 -10.97
N GLU A 14 -7.44 -3.86 -9.75
CA GLU A 14 -7.34 -2.59 -9.04
C GLU A 14 -5.88 -2.15 -8.85
N LYS A 15 -5.00 -2.58 -9.76
CA LYS A 15 -3.59 -2.20 -9.75
C LYS A 15 -3.42 -0.68 -9.80
N GLY A 16 -2.49 -0.17 -9.01
CA GLY A 16 -2.18 1.26 -8.91
C GLY A 16 -3.05 2.03 -7.92
N LYS A 17 -4.16 1.45 -7.44
CA LYS A 17 -5.03 2.10 -6.44
C LYS A 17 -4.42 2.01 -5.03
N TYR A 18 -4.62 3.08 -4.26
CA TYR A 18 -4.29 3.11 -2.85
C TYR A 18 -5.40 2.47 -2.02
N CYS A 19 -4.99 1.81 -0.94
CA CYS A 19 -5.85 1.11 -0.01
C CYS A 19 -5.24 1.15 1.38
N VAL A 20 -6.04 0.87 2.39
CA VAL A 20 -5.62 0.78 3.79
C VAL A 20 -6.02 -0.58 4.33
N ILE A 21 -5.20 -1.10 5.24
CA ILE A 21 -5.47 -2.37 5.93
C ILE A 21 -6.42 -2.09 7.10
N ILE A 22 -7.61 -2.70 7.07
CA ILE A 22 -8.58 -2.63 8.18
C ILE A 22 -8.27 -3.68 9.23
N GLU A 23 -8.02 -4.90 8.79
CA GLU A 23 -7.92 -6.05 9.69
C GLU A 23 -6.99 -7.10 9.12
N LYS A 24 -6.28 -7.78 10.02
CA LYS A 24 -5.46 -8.94 9.70
C LYS A 24 -6.25 -10.19 10.07
N ILE A 25 -6.59 -11.00 9.08
CA ILE A 25 -7.26 -12.28 9.31
C ILE A 25 -6.22 -13.35 9.64
N ASP A 26 -5.11 -13.35 8.91
CA ASP A 26 -4.13 -14.43 8.91
C ASP A 26 -2.72 -13.87 8.74
N THR A 27 -1.70 -14.73 8.74
CA THR A 27 -0.31 -14.33 8.47
C THR A 27 -0.16 -13.72 7.08
N ASN A 28 -0.85 -14.30 6.09
CA ASN A 28 -0.72 -13.93 4.67
C ASN A 28 -1.92 -13.17 4.10
N PHE A 29 -3.01 -13.04 4.85
CA PHE A 29 -4.25 -12.45 4.36
C PHE A 29 -4.71 -11.28 5.22
N VAL A 30 -5.06 -10.19 4.53
CA VAL A 30 -5.54 -8.95 5.13
C VAL A 30 -6.83 -8.50 4.47
N ILE A 31 -7.69 -7.83 5.22
CA ILE A 31 -8.85 -7.10 4.69
C ILE A 31 -8.37 -5.69 4.37
N ILE A 32 -8.55 -5.31 3.10
CA ILE A 32 -8.23 -3.97 2.60
C ILE A 32 -9.50 -3.23 2.22
N ASP A 33 -9.46 -1.90 2.32
CA ASP A 33 -10.51 -0.99 1.87
C ASP A 33 -9.94 0.39 1.49
N GLY A 34 -10.76 1.26 0.93
CA GLY A 34 -10.40 2.61 0.47
C GLY A 34 -10.87 2.86 -0.95
N TYR A 35 -9.95 3.15 -1.88
CA TYR A 35 -10.27 3.28 -3.31
C TYR A 35 -10.50 1.94 -4.01
N VAL A 36 -10.30 0.85 -3.28
CA VAL A 36 -10.59 -0.52 -3.69
C VAL A 36 -11.87 -1.00 -3.04
N LYS A 37 -12.52 -2.02 -3.62
CA LYS A 37 -13.63 -2.69 -2.91
C LYS A 37 -13.10 -3.41 -1.69
N LYS A 38 -13.87 -3.39 -0.60
CA LYS A 38 -13.57 -4.15 0.62
C LYS A 38 -13.45 -5.64 0.28
N ARG A 39 -12.26 -6.21 0.44
CA ARG A 39 -12.00 -7.63 0.14
C ARG A 39 -10.80 -8.18 0.90
N LYS A 40 -10.79 -9.51 1.02
CA LYS A 40 -9.60 -10.26 1.44
C LYS A 40 -8.56 -10.21 0.33
N CYS A 41 -7.34 -9.81 0.66
CA CYS A 41 -6.20 -9.80 -0.25
C CYS A 41 -4.98 -10.45 0.40
N ASN A 42 -4.16 -11.07 -0.44
CA ASN A 42 -2.87 -11.58 -0.03
C ASN A 42 -1.88 -10.41 0.12
N VAL A 43 -1.09 -10.43 1.19
CA VAL A 43 -0.04 -9.45 1.49
C VAL A 43 0.99 -9.32 0.37
N ASN A 44 1.27 -10.40 -0.37
CA ASN A 44 2.21 -10.40 -1.50
C ASN A 44 1.76 -9.51 -2.67
N HIS A 45 0.48 -9.15 -2.75
CA HIS A 45 -0.05 -8.28 -3.81
C HIS A 45 -0.12 -6.80 -3.39
N LEU A 46 0.36 -6.48 -2.19
CA LEU A 46 0.32 -5.15 -1.60
C LEU A 46 1.74 -4.64 -1.42
N LYS A 47 1.98 -3.43 -1.90
CA LYS A 47 3.17 -2.67 -1.55
C LYS A 47 2.83 -1.75 -0.39
N ILE A 48 3.43 -1.99 0.76
CA ILE A 48 3.25 -1.16 1.96
C ILE A 48 4.00 0.15 1.75
N LEU A 49 3.40 1.27 2.14
CA LEU A 49 4.03 2.59 2.18
C LEU A 49 4.46 2.91 3.62
N ASP A 50 5.39 3.86 3.76
CA ASP A 50 5.95 4.27 5.06
C ASP A 50 4.99 5.10 5.93
N LYS A 51 3.84 5.49 5.38
CA LYS A 51 2.81 6.23 6.13
C LYS A 51 1.79 5.30 6.76
N ASN A 52 1.45 5.62 8.00
CA ASN A 52 0.44 4.92 8.77
C ASN A 52 -0.74 5.84 9.03
N LEU A 53 -1.94 5.30 8.90
CA LEU A 53 -3.18 5.99 9.17
C LEU A 53 -3.81 5.39 10.42
N GLU A 54 -4.08 6.21 11.43
CA GLU A 54 -4.83 5.74 12.60
C GLU A 54 -6.26 5.39 12.19
N LEU A 55 -6.60 4.11 12.28
CA LEU A 55 -7.91 3.58 11.98
C LEU A 55 -8.51 2.89 13.22
N ASP A 56 -9.73 3.27 13.56
CA ASP A 56 -10.58 2.52 14.47
C ASP A 56 -11.13 1.26 13.80
N LYS A 57 -11.37 0.21 14.60
CA LYS A 57 -11.81 -1.11 14.12
C LYS A 57 -13.15 -1.09 13.34
N LYS A 58 -13.96 -0.05 13.49
CA LYS A 58 -15.29 0.09 12.86
C LYS A 58 -15.39 1.36 12.00
N ILE A 59 -14.39 1.62 11.17
CA ILE A 59 -14.43 2.75 10.25
C ILE A 59 -15.21 2.39 8.97
N SER A 60 -16.03 3.36 8.52
CA SER A 60 -16.76 3.30 7.26
C SER A 60 -15.86 3.68 6.08
N LYS A 61 -16.19 3.18 4.89
CA LYS A 61 -15.41 3.41 3.67
C LYS A 61 -15.22 4.89 3.34
N GLU A 62 -16.23 5.71 3.60
CA GLU A 62 -16.20 7.17 3.35
C GLU A 62 -15.14 7.87 4.19
N ASP A 63 -15.00 7.51 5.46
CA ASP A 63 -13.99 8.09 6.35
C ASP A 63 -12.57 7.69 5.94
N ILE A 64 -12.39 6.46 5.43
CA ILE A 64 -11.11 6.00 4.88
C ILE A 64 -10.72 6.88 3.69
N ILE A 65 -11.67 7.15 2.79
CA ILE A 65 -11.42 7.99 1.61
C ILE A 65 -11.05 9.41 2.06
N LYS A 66 -11.81 10.01 2.97
CA LYS A 66 -11.51 11.35 3.51
C LYS A 66 -10.13 11.42 4.16
N LYS A 67 -9.76 10.40 4.96
CA LYS A 67 -8.44 10.33 5.60
C LYS A 67 -7.31 10.16 4.58
N LEU A 68 -7.50 9.31 3.56
CA LEU A 68 -6.55 9.16 2.45
C LEU A 68 -6.35 10.46 1.66
N GLU A 69 -7.42 11.22 1.44
CA GLU A 69 -7.36 12.52 0.76
C GLU A 69 -6.61 13.57 1.59
N LYS A 70 -6.83 13.60 2.91
CA LYS A 70 -6.08 14.47 3.84
C LYS A 70 -4.58 14.18 3.81
N GLU A 71 -4.21 12.90 3.73
CA GLU A 71 -2.80 12.48 3.62
C GLU A 71 -2.17 12.75 2.24
N GLY A 72 -2.97 13.20 1.27
CA GLY A 72 -2.53 13.53 -0.08
C GLY A 72 -2.47 12.34 -1.04
N PHE A 73 -2.99 11.18 -0.66
CA PHE A 73 -3.10 10.01 -1.55
C PHE A 73 -4.33 10.11 -2.45
N LYS A 74 -4.40 11.18 -3.25
CA LYS A 74 -5.45 11.30 -4.28
C LYS A 74 -5.19 10.32 -5.41
N GLN A 75 -6.23 9.66 -5.90
CA GLN A 75 -6.14 8.92 -7.15
C GLN A 75 -5.80 9.90 -8.27
N LYS A 76 -4.58 9.80 -8.81
CA LYS A 76 -4.30 10.35 -10.13
C LYS A 76 -5.00 9.45 -11.12
N GLU A 77 -6.14 9.89 -11.63
CA GLU A 77 -6.69 9.33 -12.85
C GLU A 77 -5.61 9.45 -13.95
N THR A 78 -5.22 8.29 -14.44
CA THR A 78 -4.41 8.03 -15.65
C THR A 78 -3.24 8.96 -15.95
N VAL A 79 -2.02 8.44 -15.77
CA VAL A 79 -0.98 8.64 -16.80
C VAL A 79 -0.33 7.29 -17.08
N LYS A 80 -0.42 6.85 -18.33
CA LYS A 80 0.41 5.78 -18.89
C LYS A 80 1.87 6.10 -18.60
N ILE A 81 2.53 5.37 -17.70
CA ILE A 81 3.98 5.41 -17.58
C ILE A 81 4.49 3.98 -17.54
N LYS A 82 4.69 3.43 -18.74
CA LYS A 82 5.86 2.59 -19.00
C LYS A 82 7.08 3.39 -18.55
N GLU A 83 8.04 2.71 -17.93
CA GLU A 83 9.38 3.19 -17.55
C GLU A 83 9.54 3.93 -16.21
N LYS A 84 10.24 3.23 -15.31
CA LYS A 84 11.44 3.67 -14.55
C LYS A 84 11.45 3.10 -13.12
N PHE A 85 11.55 1.78 -13.01
CA PHE A 85 12.21 1.17 -11.86
C PHE A 85 13.73 1.32 -12.05
N LYS A 86 14.23 2.55 -12.01
CA LYS A 86 15.67 2.85 -12.04
C LYS A 86 15.98 3.92 -11.01
N LYS A 87 16.50 3.44 -9.86
CA LYS A 87 17.41 4.11 -8.91
C LYS A 87 16.74 5.26 -8.11
N VAL A 88 16.98 5.49 -6.82
CA VAL A 88 18.21 5.59 -5.99
C VAL A 88 17.70 5.49 -4.53
N THR A 89 18.26 4.69 -3.62
CA THR A 89 19.47 5.05 -2.86
C THR A 89 20.45 3.88 -2.71
N LYS A 90 21.56 3.97 -3.46
CA LYS A 90 22.90 3.68 -2.94
C LYS A 90 23.22 4.80 -1.91
N ASP A 91 23.97 4.65 -0.82
CA ASP A 91 25.28 4.06 -0.64
C ASP A 91 25.59 3.87 0.86
N LYS A 92 26.22 2.74 1.23
CA LYS A 92 27.46 2.63 2.04
C LYS A 92 27.82 1.14 2.11
N LYS A 93 28.66 0.67 1.18
CA LYS A 93 30.12 0.39 1.31
C LYS A 93 30.38 -0.87 2.16
N LYS A 94 31.30 -1.80 1.87
CA LYS A 94 32.21 -2.17 0.76
C LYS A 94 33.04 -3.29 1.38
N ASN A 95 33.37 -4.36 0.64
CA ASN A 95 34.45 -5.34 0.93
C ASN A 95 34.19 -6.29 2.14
N GLU A 96 34.47 -7.60 2.13
CA GLU A 96 35.60 -8.35 1.56
C GLU A 96 35.23 -9.76 1.07
N ARG A 97 35.80 -10.11 -0.10
CA ARG A 97 36.52 -11.36 -0.45
C ARG A 97 35.88 -12.69 0.00
N LYS A 98 35.27 -13.47 -0.90
CA LYS A 98 35.98 -14.51 -1.72
C LYS A 98 37.21 -15.10 -1.01
N LYS A 99 37.03 -16.23 -0.35
CA LYS A 99 37.74 -17.47 -0.68
C LYS A 99 36.92 -18.67 -0.23
#